data_AF-A0A2D4ZP34-F1
#
_entry.id   AF-A0A2D4ZP34-F1
#
_cell.length_a   1.000
_cell.length_b   1.000
_cell.length_c   1.000
_cell.angle_alpha   90.00
_cell.angle_beta   90.00
_cell.angle_gamma   90.00
#
_symmetry.space_group_name_H-M   'P 1'
#
loop_
_entity.id
_entity.type
_entity.pdbx_description
1 polymer ?
#
loop_
_entity_poly.entity_id
_entity_poly.type
_entity_poly.pdbx_seq_one_letter_code
_entity_poly.pdbx_strand_id
1 'polypeptide(L)' 'QKTPSDPDGFLGGLNHVGVCVRDLVACESRAKKAGFTPRDHAEYEPGSRFYFHDFDGIEYEVVSYSFE' A
#
# COMPACT_ATOMS: atom_id res chain seq x y z
N GLN A 1 16.37 11.28 -15.18
CA GLN A 1 15.56 12.06 -16.13
C GLN A 1 14.20 11.37 -16.21
N LYS A 2 13.10 12.04 -15.83
CA LYS A 2 11.73 11.51 -15.98
C LYS A 2 11.41 11.55 -17.48
N THR A 3 11.25 10.41 -18.13
CA THR A 3 10.89 10.37 -19.55
C THR A 3 9.38 10.62 -19.70
N PRO A 4 8.93 11.34 -20.74
CA PRO A 4 7.51 11.69 -20.93
C PRO A 4 6.55 10.49 -21.14
N SER A 5 7.09 9.27 -21.29
CA SER A 5 6.33 8.07 -21.64
C SER A 5 5.72 7.34 -20.45
N ASP A 6 5.94 7.80 -19.23
CA ASP A 6 5.39 7.15 -18.03
C ASP A 6 4.65 8.20 -17.17
N PRO A 7 3.36 8.44 -17.45
CA PRO A 7 2.59 9.49 -16.79
C PRO A 7 2.50 9.26 -15.26
N ASP A 8 2.59 8.01 -14.83
CA ASP A 8 2.51 7.57 -13.42
C ASP A 8 3.86 7.09 -12.86
N GLY A 9 4.93 7.10 -13.66
CA GLY A 9 6.22 6.53 -13.29
C GLY A 9 7.00 7.38 -12.28
N PHE A 10 7.33 6.80 -11.12
CA PHE A 10 8.30 7.38 -10.19
C PHE A 10 9.72 7.28 -10.75
N LEU A 11 10.63 8.10 -10.22
CA LEU A 11 12.04 8.09 -10.63
C LEU A 11 12.63 6.68 -10.44
N GLY A 12 13.20 6.11 -11.51
CA GLY A 12 13.79 4.78 -11.47
C GLY A 12 12.80 3.61 -11.58
N GLY A 13 11.53 3.88 -11.89
CA GLY A 13 10.51 2.83 -12.04
C GLY A 13 10.03 2.25 -10.71
N LEU A 14 10.19 2.98 -9.60
CA LEU A 14 9.53 2.63 -8.35
C LEU A 14 8.01 2.63 -8.59
N ASN A 15 7.31 1.64 -8.04
CA ASN A 15 5.87 1.47 -8.22
C ASN A 15 5.11 1.71 -6.91
N HIS A 16 5.48 0.98 -5.84
CA HIS A 16 4.95 1.14 -4.49
C HIS A 16 5.94 0.64 -3.44
N VAL A 17 5.64 0.86 -2.16
CA VAL A 17 6.37 0.32 -1.01
C VAL A 17 5.55 -0.78 -0.33
N GLY A 18 6.12 -1.98 -0.21
CA GLY A 18 5.49 -3.10 0.51
C GLY A 18 5.80 -3.10 2.00
N VAL A 19 4.77 -3.22 2.84
CA VAL A 19 4.86 -3.25 4.31
C VAL A 19 4.17 -4.51 4.84
N CYS A 20 4.97 -5.46 5.32
CA CYS A 20 4.44 -6.65 5.99
C CYS A 20 4.11 -6.33 7.46
N VAL A 21 2.89 -6.63 7.88
CA VAL A 21 2.40 -6.39 9.24
C VAL A 21 1.78 -7.66 9.81
N ARG A 22 1.67 -7.71 11.14
CA ARG A 22 1.02 -8.84 11.81
C ARG A 22 -0.49 -8.70 11.88
N ASP A 23 -0.97 -7.46 12.07
CA ASP A 23 -2.39 -7.14 12.23
C ASP A 23 -2.81 -6.12 11.16
N LEU A 24 -3.44 -6.62 10.11
CA LEU A 24 -3.85 -5.81 8.97
C LEU A 24 -4.98 -4.84 9.35
N VAL A 25 -5.92 -5.26 10.21
CA VAL A 25 -7.08 -4.47 10.63
C VAL A 25 -6.65 -3.29 11.50
N ALA A 26 -5.72 -3.51 12.42
CA ALA A 26 -5.15 -2.44 13.23
C ALA A 26 -4.38 -1.43 12.38
N CYS A 27 -3.62 -1.90 11.38
CA CYS A 27 -2.92 -1.02 10.45
C CYS A 27 -3.88 -0.20 9.59
N GLU A 28 -4.93 -0.80 9.05
CA GLU A 28 -5.95 -0.09 8.28
C GLU A 28 -6.63 1.00 9.13
N SER A 29 -6.98 0.68 10.38
CA SER A 29 -7.58 1.63 11.33
C SER A 29 -6.65 2.82 11.60
N ARG A 30 -5.33 2.58 11.72
CA ARG A 30 -4.33 3.64 11.89
C ARG A 30 -4.21 4.49 10.62
N ALA A 31 -4.22 3.88 9.45
CA ALA A 31 -4.17 4.59 8.17
C ALA A 31 -5.37 5.54 8.02
N LYS A 32 -6.59 5.07 8.29
CA LYS A 32 -7.80 5.89 8.29
C LYS A 32 -7.71 7.04 9.30
N LYS A 33 -7.24 6.78 10.52
CA LYS A 33 -7.08 7.81 11.56
C LYS A 33 -6.04 8.88 11.17
N ALA A 34 -5.04 8.51 10.37
CA ALA A 34 -4.05 9.43 9.81
C ALA A 34 -4.57 10.25 8.63
N GLY A 35 -5.80 10.00 8.16
CA GLY A 35 -6.40 10.71 7.02
C GLY A 35 -6.13 10.06 5.66
N PHE A 36 -5.58 8.85 5.63
CA PHE A 36 -5.41 8.10 4.38
C PHE A 36 -6.67 7.30 4.03
N THR A 37 -6.80 6.97 2.75
CA THR A 37 -7.92 6.18 2.22
C THR A 37 -7.43 4.80 1.78
N PRO A 38 -7.62 3.76 2.60
CA PRO A 38 -7.40 2.38 2.18
C PRO A 38 -8.27 2.00 0.99
N ARG A 39 -7.69 1.26 0.04
CA ARG A 39 -8.32 0.78 -1.19
C ARG A 39 -7.77 -0.57 -1.62
N ASP A 40 -8.40 -1.16 -2.63
CA ASP A 40 -7.95 -2.38 -3.31
C ASP A 40 -7.66 -3.55 -2.35
N HIS A 41 -8.56 -3.75 -1.38
CA HIS A 41 -8.51 -4.88 -0.46
C HIS A 41 -8.60 -6.21 -1.21
N ALA A 42 -7.73 -7.14 -0.84
CA ALA A 42 -7.75 -8.49 -1.38
C ALA A 42 -7.34 -9.51 -0.33
N GLU A 43 -7.96 -10.68 -0.39
CA GLU A 43 -7.61 -11.87 0.37
C GLU A 43 -7.09 -12.94 -0.60
N TYR A 44 -6.06 -13.67 -0.20
CA TYR A 44 -5.46 -14.78 -0.92
C TYR A 44 -4.81 -15.74 0.08
N GLU A 45 -4.39 -16.93 -0.34
CA GLU A 45 -3.66 -17.82 0.58
C GLU A 45 -2.16 -17.46 0.58
N PRO A 46 -1.50 -17.23 1.74
CA PRO A 46 -1.99 -17.29 3.13
C PRO A 46 -2.22 -15.91 3.78
N GLY A 47 -2.70 -14.90 3.04
CA GLY A 47 -2.72 -13.53 3.53
C GLY A 47 -3.77 -12.60 2.95
N SER A 48 -3.73 -11.36 3.41
CA SER A 48 -4.59 -10.30 2.92
C SER A 48 -3.83 -9.00 2.84
N ARG A 49 -4.34 -8.07 2.03
CA ARG A 49 -3.71 -6.78 1.80
C ARG A 49 -4.71 -5.66 1.60
N PHE A 50 -4.23 -4.44 1.74
CA PHE A 50 -4.84 -3.23 1.22
C PHE A 50 -3.76 -2.26 0.75
N TYR A 51 -4.16 -1.27 -0.04
CA TYR A 51 -3.30 -0.19 -0.50
C TYR A 51 -3.75 1.16 0.05
N PHE A 52 -2.84 2.11 0.18
CA PHE A 52 -3.19 3.53 0.33
C PHE A 52 -2.10 4.40 -0.28
N HIS A 53 -2.44 5.66 -0.57
CA HIS A 53 -1.44 6.67 -0.94
C HIS A 53 -1.19 7.60 0.25
N ASP A 54 0.08 7.98 0.45
CA ASP A 54 0.41 9.06 1.39
C ASP A 54 0.16 10.45 0.79
N PHE A 55 0.58 11.49 1.51
CA PHE A 55 0.37 12.89 1.09
C PHE A 55 1.23 13.29 -0.13
N ASP A 56 2.30 12.56 -0.42
CA ASP A 56 3.17 12.78 -1.58
C ASP A 56 2.74 11.91 -2.78
N GLY A 57 1.68 11.13 -2.63
CA GLY A 57 1.15 10.24 -3.65
C GLY A 57 1.95 8.95 -3.81
N ILE A 58 2.79 8.57 -2.85
CA ILE A 58 3.47 7.27 -2.85
C ILE A 58 2.46 6.20 -2.47
N GLU A 59 2.35 5.14 -3.29
CA GLU A 59 1.51 3.99 -2.99
C GLU A 59 2.20 3.05 -1.99
N TYR A 60 1.47 2.61 -0.97
CA TYR A 60 1.89 1.62 0.01
C TYR A 60 0.99 0.39 -0.09
N GLU A 61 1.59 -0.78 -0.27
CA GLU A 61 0.94 -2.08 -0.09
C GLU A 61 1.15 -2.53 1.35
N VAL A 62 0.07 -2.71 2.10
CA VAL A 62 0.15 -3.30 3.44
C VAL A 62 -0.38 -4.72 3.36
N VAL A 63 0.43 -5.68 3.78
CA VAL A 63 0.13 -7.11 3.69
C VAL A 63 0.30 -7.80 5.04
N SER A 64 -0.57 -8.74 5.36
CA SER A 64 -0.35 -9.73 6.41
C SER A 64 -0.40 -11.13 5.80
N TYR A 65 0.58 -11.98 6.15
CA TYR A 65 0.63 -13.40 5.79
C TYR A 65 0.32 -14.32 6.98
N SER A 66 -0.12 -13.73 8.10
CA SER A 66 -0.36 -14.46 9.33
C SER A 66 -1.86 -14.47 9.63
N PHE A 67 -2.42 -15.67 9.67
CA PHE A 67 -3.68 -15.95 10.35
C PHE A 67 -3.31 -16.26 11.82
N GLU A 68 -3.17 -15.26 12.68
CA GLU A 68 -3.19 -15.50 14.14
C GLU A 68 -4.60 -15.27 14.68
#